data_AF-A0AAJ0WFC5-F1
#
_entry.id   AF-A0AAJ0WFC5-F1
#
_cell.length_a   1.000
_cell.length_b   1.000
_cell.length_c   1.000
_cell.angle_alpha   90.00
_cell.angle_beta   90.00
_cell.angle_gamma   90.00
#
_symmetry.space_group_name_H-M   'P 1'
#
loop_
_entity.id
_entity.type
_entity.pdbx_description
1 polymer ?
#
loop_
_entity_poly.entity_id
_entity_poly.type
_entity_poly.pdbx_seq_one_letter_code
_entity_poly.pdbx_strand_id
1 'polypeptide(L)'
;MALRKITVEEHFYLYKTTCGFGLNTDIATFEITIFLKDFKQTPLKISFTTWEDLCDGNPLNTGIKLTRLSNQQTEVINLNRPKYIRECILYGLNNGWNGKNKLESVDGLEILESLGYDVSGLHPKEGFTIAHGKEYPK
;
A
#
# COMPACT_ATOMS: atom_id res chain seq x y z
N MET A 1 1.89 12.78 -14.58
CA MET A 1 1.15 12.60 -13.30
C MET A 1 1.69 13.62 -12.30
N ALA A 2 0.83 14.41 -11.65
CA ALA A 2 1.25 15.43 -10.69
C ALA A 2 1.49 14.83 -9.30
N LEU A 3 2.50 15.32 -8.57
CA LEU A 3 2.75 14.91 -7.19
C LEU A 3 1.71 15.55 -6.26
N ARG A 4 1.16 14.75 -5.35
CA ARG A 4 0.28 15.20 -4.27
C ARG A 4 1.13 15.65 -3.08
N LYS A 5 0.63 16.58 -2.27
CA LYS A 5 1.32 17.12 -1.08
C LYS A 5 0.63 16.66 0.19
N ILE A 6 1.40 16.31 1.21
CA ILE A 6 0.92 16.04 2.57
C ILE A 6 1.88 16.66 3.59
N THR A 7 1.36 17.03 4.76
CA THR A 7 2.15 17.47 5.90
C THR A 7 2.05 16.38 6.95
N VAL A 8 3.20 15.89 7.42
CA VAL A 8 3.28 14.89 8.49
C VAL A 8 4.29 15.43 9.49
N GLU A 9 3.86 15.52 10.75
CA GLU A 9 4.58 16.27 11.78
C GLU A 9 4.81 17.71 11.31
N GLU A 10 6.06 18.16 11.25
CA GLU A 10 6.46 19.50 10.83
C GLU A 10 7.07 19.54 9.41
N HIS A 11 7.04 18.42 8.69
CA HIS A 11 7.68 18.27 7.39
C HIS A 11 6.64 18.19 6.26
N PHE A 12 7.02 18.76 5.11
CA PHE A 12 6.24 18.64 3.88
C PHE A 12 6.76 17.47 3.05
N TYR A 13 5.84 16.63 2.59
CA TYR A 13 6.14 15.52 1.70
C TYR A 13 5.38 15.64 0.39
N LEU A 14 5.97 15.10 -0.66
CA LEU A 14 5.36 14.94 -1.97
C LEU A 14 5.24 13.45 -2.26
N TYR A 15 4.13 13.01 -2.83
CA TYR A 15 3.94 11.60 -3.14
C TYR A 15 3.20 11.38 -4.44
N LYS A 16 3.36 10.16 -4.97
CA LYS A 16 2.55 9.62 -6.06
C LYS A 16 2.20 8.18 -5.75
N THR A 17 1.11 7.73 -6.36
CA THR A 17 0.69 6.33 -6.37
C THR A 17 0.63 5.83 -7.81
N THR A 18 1.01 4.57 -8.01
CA THR A 18 0.92 3.88 -9.30
C THR A 18 0.30 2.51 -9.05
N CYS A 19 -0.56 2.04 -9.95
CA CYS A 19 -1.05 0.67 -9.93
C CYS A 19 -0.45 -0.09 -11.11
N GLY A 20 -0.14 -1.36 -10.91
CA GLY A 20 0.36 -2.28 -11.92
C GLY A 20 -0.28 -3.64 -11.80
N PHE A 21 -0.08 -4.46 -12.84
CA PHE A 21 -0.53 -5.84 -12.91
C PHE A 21 0.60 -6.69 -13.51
N GLY A 22 0.77 -7.91 -13.02
CA GLY A 22 1.73 -8.84 -13.59
C GLY A 22 1.11 -9.56 -14.80
N LEU A 23 1.76 -9.45 -15.96
CA LEU A 23 1.31 -10.15 -17.17
C LEU A 23 1.26 -11.66 -16.95
N ASN A 24 0.13 -12.29 -17.25
CA ASN A 24 -0.12 -13.73 -17.05
C ASN A 24 0.02 -14.19 -15.60
N THR A 25 -0.18 -13.30 -14.64
CA THR A 25 -0.23 -13.62 -13.20
C THR A 25 -1.54 -13.11 -12.62
N ASP A 26 -1.93 -13.61 -11.45
CA ASP A 26 -3.08 -13.08 -10.71
C ASP A 26 -2.64 -12.03 -9.68
N ILE A 27 -1.56 -11.29 -9.97
CA ILE A 27 -0.94 -10.36 -9.03
C ILE A 27 -1.16 -8.92 -9.48
N ALA A 28 -1.60 -8.09 -8.55
CA ALA A 28 -1.70 -6.65 -8.71
C ALA A 28 -0.78 -5.93 -7.73
N THR A 29 -0.17 -4.83 -8.17
CA THR A 29 0.68 -3.98 -7.33
C THR A 29 0.06 -2.60 -7.14
N PHE A 30 0.14 -2.08 -5.92
CA PHE A 30 -0.10 -0.68 -5.61
C PHE A 30 1.20 -0.08 -5.04
N GLU A 31 1.83 0.81 -5.78
CA GLU A 31 3.10 1.41 -5.39
C GLU A 31 2.89 2.83 -4.85
N ILE A 32 3.55 3.14 -3.74
CA ILE A 32 3.61 4.48 -3.17
C ILE A 32 5.06 4.94 -3.23
N THR A 33 5.30 6.09 -3.86
CA THR A 33 6.59 6.77 -3.84
C THR A 33 6.46 8.09 -3.11
N ILE A 34 7.24 8.28 -2.05
CA ILE A 34 7.20 9.45 -1.19
C ILE A 34 8.55 10.15 -1.17
N PHE A 35 8.54 11.46 -1.30
CA PHE A 35 9.71 12.33 -1.29
C PHE A 35 9.55 13.34 -0.15
N LEU A 36 10.65 13.64 0.55
CA LEU A 36 10.71 14.86 1.34
C LEU A 36 10.69 16.06 0.38
N LYS A 37 9.93 17.09 0.72
CA LYS A 37 9.88 18.30 -0.12
C LYS A 37 11.30 18.85 -0.28
N ASP A 38 11.62 19.26 -1.50
CA ASP A 38 12.93 19.78 -1.93
C ASP A 38 14.07 18.73 -1.97
N PHE A 39 13.81 17.47 -1.57
CA PHE A 39 14.75 16.34 -1.65
C PHE A 39 14.13 15.12 -2.36
N LYS A 40 14.25 15.07 -3.70
CA LYS A 40 13.62 14.01 -4.52
C LYS A 40 14.52 12.81 -4.87
N GLN A 41 15.79 12.83 -4.47
CA GLN A 41 16.80 11.85 -4.93
C GLN A 41 16.70 10.50 -4.20
N THR A 42 16.14 10.51 -3.00
CA THR A 42 16.09 9.36 -2.08
C THR A 42 14.67 9.12 -1.57
N PRO A 43 13.71 8.75 -2.46
CA PRO A 43 12.35 8.50 -2.03
C PRO A 43 12.24 7.27 -1.12
N LEU A 44 11.23 7.29 -0.25
CA LEU A 44 10.67 6.08 0.32
C LEU A 44 9.81 5.39 -0.74
N LYS A 45 10.10 4.13 -1.03
CA LYS A 45 9.35 3.30 -1.99
C LYS A 45 8.68 2.17 -1.25
N ILE A 46 7.39 2.01 -1.48
CA ILE A 46 6.56 1.01 -0.82
C ILE A 46 5.74 0.30 -1.90
N SER A 47 5.71 -1.02 -1.88
CA SER A 47 4.93 -1.84 -2.82
C SER A 47 3.96 -2.72 -2.05
N PHE A 48 2.67 -2.61 -2.37
CA PHE A 48 1.64 -3.52 -1.87
C PHE A 48 1.34 -4.52 -2.97
N THR A 49 1.81 -5.75 -2.81
CA THR A 49 1.60 -6.84 -3.76
C THR A 49 0.48 -7.74 -3.26
N THR A 50 -0.61 -7.83 -4.02
CA THR A 50 -1.80 -8.61 -3.65
C THR A 50 -2.26 -9.47 -4.80
N TRP A 51 -3.30 -10.29 -4.59
CA TRP A 51 -4.07 -10.79 -5.72
C TRP A 51 -4.70 -9.66 -6.53
N GLU A 52 -5.00 -9.94 -7.80
CA GLU A 52 -5.72 -9.06 -8.72
C GLU A 52 -7.22 -9.40 -8.74
N ASP A 53 -8.06 -8.38 -8.53
CA ASP A 53 -9.48 -8.45 -8.87
C ASP A 53 -9.63 -8.17 -10.38
N LEU A 54 -10.29 -9.07 -11.12
CA LEU A 54 -10.49 -8.90 -12.56
C LEU A 54 -11.27 -7.63 -12.94
N CYS A 55 -12.04 -7.05 -12.02
CA CYS A 55 -12.80 -5.83 -12.26
C CYS A 55 -12.14 -4.60 -11.64
N ASP A 56 -11.61 -4.74 -10.43
CA ASP A 56 -11.16 -3.62 -9.60
C ASP A 56 -9.63 -3.46 -9.53
N GLY A 57 -8.88 -4.41 -10.10
CA GLY A 57 -7.43 -4.47 -10.04
C GLY A 57 -6.94 -4.76 -8.63
N ASN A 58 -5.99 -3.97 -8.12
CA ASN A 58 -5.52 -4.15 -6.74
C ASN A 58 -6.66 -3.79 -5.73
N PRO A 59 -7.09 -4.71 -4.84
CA PRO A 59 -8.17 -4.48 -3.89
C PRO A 59 -7.95 -3.29 -2.95
N LEU A 60 -6.70 -2.93 -2.66
CA LEU A 60 -6.38 -1.78 -1.82
C LEU A 60 -6.56 -0.44 -2.54
N ASN A 61 -6.71 -0.44 -3.86
CA ASN A 61 -7.00 0.76 -4.67
C ASN A 61 -8.47 1.19 -4.53
N THR A 62 -9.41 0.24 -4.65
CA THR A 62 -10.85 0.50 -4.56
C THR A 62 -11.37 0.44 -3.12
N GLY A 63 -10.78 -0.44 -2.32
CA GLY A 63 -11.00 -0.55 -0.90
C GLY A 63 -11.50 -1.92 -0.50
N ILE A 64 -10.84 -2.53 0.48
CA ILE A 64 -11.17 -3.87 0.97
C ILE A 64 -11.38 -3.86 2.48
N LYS A 65 -12.31 -4.69 2.96
CA LYS A 65 -12.55 -4.88 4.39
C LYS A 65 -11.43 -5.71 5.00
N LEU A 66 -10.67 -5.13 5.93
CA LEU A 66 -9.72 -5.86 6.76
C LEU A 66 -10.15 -5.80 8.23
N THR A 67 -9.84 -6.84 8.98
CA THR A 67 -10.15 -6.96 10.40
C THR A 67 -8.94 -6.57 11.23
N ARG A 68 -9.15 -5.74 12.26
CA ARG A 68 -8.14 -5.46 13.28
C ARG A 68 -8.05 -6.62 14.25
N LEU A 69 -6.86 -7.15 14.45
CA LEU A 69 -6.63 -8.31 15.31
C LEU A 69 -6.93 -8.02 16.80
N SER A 70 -6.65 -6.80 17.25
CA SER A 70 -6.76 -6.41 18.66
C SER A 70 -8.18 -6.35 19.21
N ASN A 71 -9.15 -5.96 18.38
CA ASN A 71 -10.53 -5.72 18.80
C ASN A 71 -11.59 -6.31 17.85
N GLN A 72 -11.17 -7.06 16.84
CA GLN A 72 -12.01 -7.71 15.83
C GLN A 72 -12.91 -6.74 15.03
N GLN A 73 -12.59 -5.44 15.03
CA GLN A 73 -13.31 -4.46 14.24
C GLN A 73 -12.86 -4.51 12.78
N THR A 74 -13.82 -4.50 11.86
CA THR A 74 -13.55 -4.44 10.43
C THR A 74 -13.60 -3.01 9.92
N GLU A 75 -12.61 -2.62 9.12
CA GLU A 75 -12.55 -1.32 8.44
C GLU A 75 -12.30 -1.50 6.94
N VAL A 76 -12.86 -0.61 6.12
CA VAL A 76 -12.52 -0.54 4.68
C VAL A 76 -11.20 0.20 4.49
N ILE A 77 -10.19 -0.52 4.00
CA ILE A 77 -8.85 -0.05 3.73
C ILE A 77 -8.73 0.31 2.25
N ASN A 78 -8.58 1.60 1.97
CA ASN A 78 -8.34 2.14 0.64
C ASN A 78 -7.12 3.07 0.69
N LEU A 79 -6.02 2.71 0.02
CA LEU A 79 -4.74 3.41 0.06
C LEU A 79 -4.74 4.77 -0.63
N ASN A 80 -5.79 5.10 -1.39
CA ASN A 80 -5.97 6.46 -1.92
C ASN A 80 -6.34 7.48 -0.82
N ARG A 81 -6.74 7.02 0.38
CA ARG A 81 -7.02 7.91 1.51
C ARG A 81 -5.73 8.49 2.09
N PRO A 82 -5.62 9.82 2.30
CA PRO A 82 -4.41 10.46 2.81
C PRO A 82 -3.87 9.88 4.13
N LYS A 83 -4.74 9.31 4.98
CA LYS A 83 -4.32 8.69 6.23
C LYS A 83 -3.28 7.58 6.03
N TYR A 84 -3.38 6.77 4.99
CA TYR A 84 -2.41 5.68 4.77
C TYR A 84 -1.07 6.19 4.22
N ILE A 85 -1.08 7.32 3.51
CA ILE A 85 0.17 8.00 3.12
C ILE A 85 0.91 8.49 4.36
N ARG A 86 0.18 9.03 5.35
CA ARG A 86 0.75 9.40 6.65
C ARG A 86 1.35 8.20 7.37
N GLU A 87 0.62 7.08 7.46
CA GLU A 87 1.15 5.87 8.11
C GLU A 87 2.39 5.31 7.41
N CYS A 88 2.41 5.34 6.07
CA CYS A 88 3.60 4.99 5.28
C CYS A 88 4.82 5.86 5.60
N ILE A 89 4.62 7.17 5.75
CA ILE A 89 5.70 8.10 6.14
C ILE A 89 6.21 7.75 7.54
N LEU A 90 5.32 7.58 8.51
CA LEU A 90 5.71 7.25 9.88
C LEU A 90 6.44 5.91 9.96
N TYR A 91 5.98 4.90 9.22
CA TYR A 91 6.69 3.62 9.12
C TYR A 91 8.11 3.81 8.59
N GLY A 92 8.29 4.56 7.51
CA GLY A 92 9.61 4.87 6.97
C GLY A 92 10.50 5.59 7.98
N LEU A 93 9.98 6.61 8.67
CA LEU A 93 10.71 7.35 9.70
C LEU A 93 11.17 6.43 10.84
N ASN A 94 10.28 5.57 11.33
CA ASN A 94 10.59 4.60 12.38
C ASN A 94 11.64 3.55 11.94
N ASN A 95 11.72 3.27 10.64
CA ASN A 95 12.70 2.37 10.04
C ASN A 95 13.94 3.11 9.51
N GLY A 96 14.19 4.34 9.96
CA GLY A 96 15.43 5.07 9.69
C GLY A 96 15.49 5.84 8.38
N TRP A 97 14.40 5.93 7.61
CA TRP A 97 14.29 6.88 6.50
C TRP A 97 14.15 8.31 7.03
N ASN A 98 14.85 9.27 6.45
CA ASN A 98 14.77 10.69 6.82
C ASN A 98 14.54 11.60 5.60
N GLY A 99 14.22 11.03 4.45
CA GLY A 99 14.02 11.76 3.20
C GLY A 99 15.29 12.15 2.45
N LYS A 100 16.47 12.02 3.08
CA LYS A 100 17.78 12.33 2.50
C LYS A 100 18.70 11.11 2.39
N ASN A 101 18.32 9.98 2.99
CA ASN A 101 18.97 8.69 2.84
C ASN A 101 18.12 7.72 2.01
N LYS A 102 18.78 6.75 1.38
CA LYS A 102 18.10 5.62 0.77
C LYS A 102 17.66 4.65 1.87
N LEU A 103 16.45 4.14 1.73
CA LEU A 103 15.97 2.95 2.39
C LEU A 103 15.69 1.91 1.31
N GLU A 104 15.84 0.63 1.62
CA GLU A 104 15.36 -0.44 0.73
C GLU A 104 13.85 -0.33 0.51
N SER A 105 13.36 -0.95 -0.57
CA SER A 105 11.93 -0.95 -0.85
C SER A 105 11.20 -1.69 0.27
N VAL A 106 10.13 -1.07 0.77
CA VAL A 106 9.33 -1.62 1.87
C VAL A 106 8.17 -2.45 1.30
N ASP A 107 7.92 -3.61 1.89
CA ASP A 107 6.66 -4.34 1.65
C ASP A 107 5.52 -3.61 2.36
N GLY A 108 4.53 -3.17 1.57
CA GLY A 108 3.38 -2.44 2.09
C GLY A 108 2.47 -3.28 2.99
N LEU A 109 2.43 -4.61 2.84
CA LEU A 109 1.60 -5.45 3.70
C LEU A 109 2.13 -5.46 5.14
N GLU A 110 3.44 -5.42 5.35
CA GLU A 110 4.06 -5.28 6.69
C GLU A 110 3.60 -3.99 7.39
N ILE A 111 3.36 -2.92 6.63
CA ILE A 111 2.83 -1.66 7.19
C ILE A 111 1.41 -1.89 7.73
N LEU A 112 0.55 -2.57 6.97
CA LEU A 112 -0.82 -2.87 7.43
C LEU A 112 -0.82 -3.84 8.63
N GLU A 113 0.08 -4.81 8.65
CA GLU A 113 0.28 -5.70 9.81
C GLU A 113 0.74 -4.91 11.04
N SER A 114 1.68 -3.97 10.89
CA SER A 114 2.13 -3.09 11.98
C SER A 114 1.01 -2.20 12.54
N LEU A 115 0.01 -1.87 11.69
CA LEU A 115 -1.21 -1.17 12.09
C LEU A 115 -2.25 -2.09 12.76
N GLY A 116 -1.97 -3.39 12.85
CA GLY A 116 -2.78 -4.41 13.52
C GLY A 116 -3.85 -5.04 12.64
N TYR A 117 -3.75 -4.94 11.32
CA TYR A 117 -4.69 -5.59 10.40
C TYR A 117 -4.27 -7.02 10.07
N ASP A 118 -5.25 -7.90 9.96
CA ASP A 118 -5.06 -9.19 9.29
C ASP A 118 -4.98 -8.98 7.78
N VAL A 119 -3.83 -9.29 7.20
CA VAL A 119 -3.56 -9.20 5.76
C VAL A 119 -3.48 -10.56 5.08
N SER A 120 -3.70 -11.65 5.80
CA SER A 120 -3.54 -13.01 5.27
C SER A 120 -4.37 -13.25 4.00
N GLY A 121 -5.57 -12.65 3.95
CA GLY A 121 -6.47 -12.70 2.80
C GLY A 121 -6.06 -11.86 1.59
N LEU A 122 -4.98 -11.07 1.65
CA LEU A 122 -4.48 -10.23 0.56
C LEU A 122 -3.38 -10.88 -0.27
N HIS A 123 -2.71 -11.89 0.27
CA HIS A 123 -1.64 -12.58 -0.46
C HIS A 123 -2.20 -13.24 -1.73
N PRO A 124 -1.46 -13.22 -2.85
CA PRO A 124 -1.85 -13.93 -4.07
C PRO A 124 -2.23 -15.38 -3.80
N LYS A 125 -3.31 -15.86 -4.45
CA LYS A 125 -3.82 -17.22 -4.28
C LYS A 125 -3.58 -18.02 -5.55
N GLU A 126 -2.89 -19.15 -5.42
CA GLU A 126 -2.69 -20.07 -6.54
C GLU A 126 -3.99 -20.83 -6.86
N GLY A 127 -4.29 -21.00 -8.15
CA GLY A 127 -5.42 -21.82 -8.62
C GLY A 127 -6.80 -21.15 -8.56
N PHE A 128 -6.88 -19.89 -8.12
CA PHE A 128 -8.12 -19.12 -8.06
C PHE A 128 -8.02 -17.83 -8.86
N THR A 129 -9.17 -17.38 -9.34
CA THR A 129 -9.39 -16.05 -9.90
C THR A 129 -10.36 -15.30 -8.99
N ILE A 130 -10.12 -14.02 -8.77
CA ILE A 130 -10.97 -13.19 -7.92
C ILE A 130 -11.70 -12.15 -8.77
N ALA A 131 -13.03 -12.07 -8.59
CA ALA A 131 -13.86 -11.04 -9.20
C ALA A 131 -14.87 -10.52 -8.20
N HIS A 132 -14.91 -9.20 -8.01
CA HIS A 132 -15.71 -8.52 -6.99
C HIS A 132 -15.45 -9.03 -5.57
N GLY A 133 -14.18 -9.35 -5.26
CA GLY A 133 -13.77 -9.92 -3.98
C GLY A 133 -14.32 -11.33 -3.70
N LYS A 134 -14.78 -12.04 -4.74
CA LYS A 134 -15.21 -13.45 -4.65
C LYS A 134 -14.25 -14.35 -5.41
N GLU A 135 -13.96 -15.52 -4.84
CA GLU A 135 -13.07 -16.52 -5.42
C GLU A 135 -13.82 -17.46 -6.36
N TYR A 136 -13.17 -17.75 -7.50
CA TYR A 136 -13.61 -18.71 -8.50
C TYR A 136 -12.44 -19.63 -8.84
N PRO A 137 -12.63 -20.96 -8.87
CA PRO A 137 -11.58 -21.88 -9.31
C PRO A 137 -11.23 -21.62 -10.78
N LYS A 138 -9.95 -21.74 -11.13
CA LYS A 138 -9.48 -21.71 -12.52
C LYS A 138 -9.88 -22.96 -13.31
#